data_AF-A0A5B7KH41-F1
#
_entry.id   AF-A0A5B7KH41-F1
#
_cell.length_a   1.000
_cell.length_b   1.000
_cell.length_c   1.000
_cell.angle_alpha   90.00
_cell.angle_beta   90.00
_cell.angle_gamma   90.00
#
_symmetry.space_group_name_H-M   'P 1'
#
loop_
_entity.id
_entity.type
_entity.pdbx_description
1 polymer ?
#
loop_
_entity_poly.entity_id
_entity_poly.type
_entity_poly.pdbx_seq_one_letter_code
_entity_poly.pdbx_strand_id
1 'polypeptide(L)'
;MPKGKDWNIFLQSGDNKTELIKFLANHYKSDSFRSKLDIPLVFTESNNTWMITSQEVLLEQCNHHEADTRVVRHASLSERPVVVVATDTDIFALHIYAFSKVAPAEKWYMKINKESYVDIGDFCRTYGKEVCDVMPAYHSMTGCDTTSYKYKVGKVKPFKKMVAHLMSFLPSMSLKHSKNAEFPFFICFPQSCRLAMKALMVSVCTITLLLCPRNFLFSSFRVSKISAR
;
A
#
# COMPACT_ATOMS: atom_id res chain seq x y z
N MET A 1 -9.52 -14.14 29.42
CA MET A 1 -9.88 -12.72 29.57
C MET A 1 -8.83 -11.88 28.89
N PRO A 2 -9.20 -10.83 28.14
CA PRO A 2 -8.24 -9.97 27.46
C PRO A 2 -7.28 -9.32 28.48
N LYS A 3 -5.98 -9.33 28.17
CA LYS A 3 -4.94 -8.79 29.05
C LYS A 3 -4.95 -7.26 28.92
N GLY A 4 -5.39 -6.56 29.98
CA GLY A 4 -5.42 -5.09 30.03
C GLY A 4 -6.79 -4.50 29.69
N LYS A 5 -7.25 -3.53 30.50
CA LYS A 5 -8.49 -2.75 30.25
C LYS A 5 -8.26 -1.54 29.35
N ASP A 6 -7.01 -1.06 29.28
CA ASP A 6 -6.60 0.03 28.40
C ASP A 6 -6.36 -0.50 26.99
N TRP A 7 -6.92 0.16 25.98
CA TRP A 7 -6.82 -0.23 24.58
C TRP A 7 -5.37 -0.27 24.07
N ASN A 8 -4.51 0.64 24.51
CA ASN A 8 -3.11 0.67 24.11
C ASN A 8 -2.33 -0.52 24.67
N ILE A 9 -2.64 -0.92 25.92
CA ILE A 9 -2.05 -2.09 26.55
C ILE A 9 -2.60 -3.36 25.90
N PHE A 10 -3.91 -3.39 25.64
CA PHE A 10 -4.57 -4.50 24.95
C PHE A 10 -3.88 -4.81 23.62
N LEU A 11 -3.61 -3.79 22.81
CA LEU A 11 -2.96 -3.92 21.51
C LEU A 11 -1.45 -4.14 21.54
N GLN A 12 -0.80 -4.11 22.70
CA GLN A 12 0.61 -4.51 22.79
C GLN A 12 0.75 -6.03 22.89
N SER A 13 -0.26 -6.74 23.38
CA SER A 13 -0.25 -8.19 23.49
C SER A 13 -0.54 -8.88 22.14
N GLY A 14 0.35 -9.77 21.72
CA GLY A 14 0.15 -10.60 20.52
C GLY A 14 -1.13 -11.45 20.61
N ASP A 15 -1.34 -12.14 21.74
CA ASP A 15 -2.53 -12.96 21.98
C ASP A 15 -3.83 -12.17 21.79
N ASN A 16 -3.90 -10.96 22.35
CA ASN A 16 -5.07 -10.10 22.23
C ASN A 16 -5.35 -9.70 20.77
N LYS A 17 -4.30 -9.42 19.98
CA LYS A 17 -4.45 -9.13 18.54
C LYS A 17 -4.99 -10.33 17.79
N THR A 18 -4.47 -11.52 18.07
CA THR A 18 -4.94 -12.76 17.45
C THR A 18 -6.41 -13.00 17.76
N GLU A 19 -6.83 -12.85 19.01
CA GLU A 19 -8.24 -13.00 19.40
C GLU A 19 -9.13 -11.90 18.81
N LEU A 20 -8.65 -10.67 18.72
CA LEU A 20 -9.37 -9.59 18.04
C LEU A 20 -9.57 -9.90 16.55
N ILE A 21 -8.54 -10.40 15.86
CA ILE A 21 -8.64 -10.79 14.45
C ILE A 21 -9.68 -11.91 14.27
N LYS A 22 -9.67 -12.93 15.13
CA LYS A 22 -10.68 -14.01 15.10
C LYS A 22 -12.09 -13.48 15.36
N PHE A 23 -12.25 -12.60 16.34
CA PHE A 23 -13.53 -11.97 16.65
C PHE A 23 -14.09 -11.20 15.43
N LEU A 24 -13.25 -10.41 14.77
CA LEU A 24 -13.62 -9.66 13.57
C LEU A 24 -13.92 -10.60 12.39
N ALA A 25 -13.10 -11.62 12.17
CA ALA A 25 -13.34 -12.62 11.13
C ALA A 25 -14.71 -13.30 11.31
N ASN A 26 -15.04 -13.73 12.53
CA ASN A 26 -16.34 -14.32 12.85
C ASN A 26 -17.49 -13.34 12.62
N HIS A 27 -17.30 -12.07 12.98
CA HIS A 27 -18.30 -11.03 12.72
C HIS A 27 -18.53 -10.82 11.22
N TYR A 28 -17.46 -10.74 10.42
CA TYR A 28 -17.54 -10.58 8.97
C TYR A 28 -18.16 -11.79 8.26
N LYS A 29 -17.98 -12.99 8.81
CA LYS A 29 -18.62 -14.21 8.33
C LYS A 29 -20.09 -14.33 8.73
N SER A 30 -20.61 -13.47 9.60
CA SER A 30 -22.03 -13.52 9.99
C SER A 30 -22.96 -13.04 8.88
N ASP A 31 -24.12 -13.67 8.75
CA ASP A 31 -25.12 -13.30 7.74
C ASP A 31 -25.65 -11.86 7.96
N SER A 32 -25.67 -11.41 9.21
CA SER A 32 -26.03 -10.04 9.60
C SER A 32 -25.08 -8.98 9.03
N PHE A 33 -23.82 -9.35 8.78
CA PHE A 33 -22.83 -8.48 8.17
C PHE A 33 -22.83 -8.63 6.65
N ARG A 34 -22.91 -9.86 6.14
CA ARG A 34 -22.97 -10.17 4.70
C ARG A 34 -24.09 -9.42 3.98
N SER A 35 -25.27 -9.35 4.60
CA SER A 35 -26.42 -8.61 4.07
C SER A 35 -26.24 -7.10 3.95
N LYS A 36 -25.19 -6.54 4.58
CA LYS A 36 -24.87 -5.10 4.54
C LYS A 36 -23.74 -4.75 3.57
N LEU A 37 -23.17 -5.73 2.87
CA LEU A 37 -22.06 -5.52 1.96
C LEU A 37 -22.56 -5.13 0.57
N ASP A 38 -22.28 -3.91 0.15
CA ASP A 38 -22.49 -3.46 -1.24
C ASP A 38 -21.36 -3.96 -2.18
N ILE A 39 -20.20 -4.28 -1.62
CA ILE A 39 -19.02 -4.75 -2.34
C ILE A 39 -18.41 -5.97 -1.64
N PRO A 40 -17.75 -6.88 -2.38
CA PRO A 40 -17.03 -7.99 -1.78
C PRO A 40 -15.99 -7.50 -0.76
N LEU A 41 -15.99 -8.08 0.44
CA LEU A 41 -14.96 -7.86 1.44
C LEU A 41 -13.94 -8.99 1.36
N VAL A 42 -12.67 -8.66 1.14
CA VAL A 42 -11.57 -9.63 1.21
C VAL A 42 -10.80 -9.42 2.50
N PHE A 43 -10.63 -10.48 3.29
CA PHE A 43 -9.81 -10.45 4.49
C PHE A 43 -8.96 -11.70 4.65
N THR A 44 -7.88 -11.60 5.44
CA THR A 44 -6.99 -12.72 5.71
C THR A 44 -7.06 -13.12 7.18
N GLU A 45 -7.24 -14.42 7.41
CA GLU A 45 -7.27 -15.05 8.73
C GLU A 45 -6.25 -16.19 8.75
N SER A 46 -5.24 -16.08 9.62
CA SER A 46 -4.12 -17.02 9.65
C SER A 46 -3.46 -17.13 8.27
N ASN A 47 -3.53 -18.28 7.61
CA ASN A 47 -2.98 -18.49 6.28
C ASN A 47 -4.04 -18.45 5.17
N ASN A 48 -5.30 -18.18 5.49
CA ASN A 48 -6.39 -18.25 4.53
C ASN A 48 -6.88 -16.83 4.19
N THR A 49 -7.04 -16.56 2.90
CA THR A 49 -7.68 -15.34 2.42
C THR A 49 -9.08 -15.65 1.98
N TRP A 50 -10.04 -14.99 2.61
CA TRP A 50 -11.46 -15.16 2.39
C TRP A 50 -12.02 -13.96 1.65
N MET A 51 -12.92 -14.22 0.71
CA MET A 51 -13.80 -13.22 0.13
C MET A 51 -15.21 -13.47 0.64
N ILE A 52 -15.81 -12.42 1.18
CA ILE A 52 -17.18 -12.38 1.65
C ILE A 52 -18.00 -11.61 0.64
N THR A 53 -18.94 -12.30 0.02
CA THR A 53 -20.02 -11.75 -0.81
C THR A 53 -21.36 -12.15 -0.19
N SER A 54 -22.28 -12.72 -0.96
CA SER A 54 -23.40 -13.50 -0.45
C SER A 54 -22.96 -14.82 0.18
N GLN A 55 -21.75 -15.29 -0.14
CA GLN A 55 -21.15 -16.52 0.37
C GLN A 55 -19.70 -16.25 0.81
N GLU A 56 -19.15 -17.17 1.60
CA GLU A 56 -17.72 -17.19 1.93
C GLU A 56 -16.97 -18.04 0.90
N VAL A 57 -15.99 -17.42 0.25
CA VAL A 57 -15.16 -18.06 -0.77
C VAL A 57 -13.70 -17.97 -0.34
N LEU A 58 -13.00 -19.10 -0.28
CA LEU A 58 -11.56 -19.13 -0.08
C LEU A 58 -10.88 -18.70 -1.39
N LEU A 59 -10.15 -17.58 -1.38
CA LEU A 59 -9.43 -17.08 -2.55
C LEU A 59 -8.04 -17.70 -2.70
N GLU A 60 -7.27 -17.72 -1.61
CA GLU A 60 -5.87 -18.18 -1.62
C GLU A 60 -5.42 -18.57 -0.22
N GLN A 61 -4.48 -19.52 -0.14
CA GLN A 61 -3.65 -19.71 1.04
C GLN A 61 -2.38 -18.84 0.94
N CYS A 62 -2.24 -17.87 1.85
CA CYS A 62 -1.12 -16.95 1.91
C CYS A 62 -0.30 -17.20 3.19
N ASN A 63 0.95 -17.62 3.03
CA ASN A 63 1.88 -17.92 4.13
C ASN A 63 2.74 -16.70 4.56
N HIS A 64 2.55 -15.54 3.96
CA HIS A 64 3.28 -14.32 4.33
C HIS A 64 2.89 -13.91 5.75
N HIS A 65 3.83 -13.67 6.66
CA HIS A 65 3.46 -13.34 8.04
C HIS A 65 3.05 -11.87 8.24
N GLU A 66 3.63 -10.95 7.46
CA GLU A 66 3.46 -9.51 7.63
C GLU A 66 2.31 -8.95 6.76
N ALA A 67 1.64 -7.91 7.25
CA ALA A 67 0.46 -7.35 6.58
C ALA A 67 0.81 -6.63 5.27
N ASP A 68 1.96 -5.97 5.22
CA ASP A 68 2.47 -5.25 4.05
C ASP A 68 2.66 -6.17 2.84
N THR A 69 3.31 -7.32 3.04
CA THR A 69 3.55 -8.34 2.03
C THR A 69 2.27 -9.05 1.62
N ARG A 70 1.30 -9.24 2.52
CA ARG A 70 -0.04 -9.77 2.19
C ARG A 70 -0.83 -8.81 1.30
N VAL A 71 -0.86 -7.52 1.63
CA VAL A 71 -1.56 -6.50 0.82
C VAL A 71 -1.01 -6.46 -0.60
N VAL A 72 0.31 -6.47 -0.76
CA VAL A 72 0.96 -6.46 -2.08
C VAL A 72 0.73 -7.78 -2.84
N ARG A 73 0.71 -8.93 -2.14
CA ARG A 73 0.33 -10.22 -2.74
C ARG A 73 -1.09 -10.17 -3.30
N HIS A 74 -2.05 -9.67 -2.54
CA HIS A 74 -3.45 -9.54 -3.00
C HIS A 74 -3.59 -8.60 -4.18
N ALA A 75 -2.84 -7.50 -4.21
CA ALA A 75 -2.78 -6.64 -5.38
C ALA A 75 -2.28 -7.41 -6.62
N SER A 76 -1.22 -8.22 -6.47
CA SER A 76 -0.61 -9.01 -7.56
C SER A 76 -1.51 -10.06 -8.18
N LEU A 77 -2.51 -10.55 -7.43
CA LEU A 77 -3.46 -11.56 -7.89
C LEU A 77 -4.77 -10.93 -8.40
N SER A 78 -4.94 -9.62 -8.27
CA SER A 78 -6.16 -8.96 -8.68
C SER A 78 -6.22 -8.83 -10.19
N GLU A 79 -7.31 -9.30 -10.78
CA GLU A 79 -7.66 -9.07 -12.19
C GLU A 79 -8.40 -7.75 -12.41
N ARG A 80 -8.41 -6.86 -11.40
CA ARG A 80 -9.10 -5.57 -11.45
C ARG A 80 -8.14 -4.45 -11.05
N PRO A 81 -8.48 -3.18 -11.36
CA PRO A 81 -7.73 -2.06 -10.84
C PRO A 81 -7.67 -2.09 -9.31
N VAL A 82 -6.49 -1.84 -8.76
CA VAL A 82 -6.20 -1.93 -7.33
C VAL A 82 -5.93 -0.54 -6.77
N VAL A 83 -6.50 -0.27 -5.60
CA VAL A 83 -6.15 0.89 -4.78
C VAL A 83 -5.65 0.39 -3.43
N VAL A 84 -4.38 0.58 -3.13
CA VAL A 84 -3.80 0.31 -1.81
C VAL A 84 -3.94 1.55 -0.94
N VAL A 85 -4.58 1.37 0.22
CA VAL A 85 -4.75 2.41 1.23
C VAL A 85 -3.85 2.08 2.41
N ALA A 86 -2.66 2.68 2.42
CA ALA A 86 -1.71 2.54 3.51
C ALA A 86 -0.88 3.82 3.65
N THR A 87 -0.52 4.17 4.87
CA THR A 87 0.42 5.26 5.16
C THR A 87 1.87 4.77 5.28
N ASP A 88 2.07 3.46 5.20
CA ASP A 88 3.37 2.83 5.40
C ASP A 88 4.24 2.93 4.16
N THR A 89 5.49 3.35 4.33
CA THR A 89 6.48 3.44 3.26
C THR A 89 6.99 2.08 2.80
N ASP A 90 6.91 1.07 3.67
CA ASP A 90 7.35 -0.31 3.39
C ASP A 90 6.42 -0.91 2.32
N ILE A 91 5.11 -0.69 2.47
CA ILE A 91 4.10 -1.03 1.47
C ILE A 91 4.38 -0.31 0.15
N PHE A 92 4.70 0.98 0.15
CA PHE A 92 4.98 1.71 -1.11
C PHE A 92 6.17 1.10 -1.87
N ALA A 93 7.28 0.81 -1.18
CA ALA A 93 8.45 0.21 -1.79
C ALA A 93 8.16 -1.20 -2.34
N LEU A 94 7.46 -2.04 -1.57
CA LEU A 94 7.04 -3.38 -2.00
C LEU A 94 6.06 -3.33 -3.16
N HIS A 95 5.15 -2.35 -3.17
CA HIS A 95 4.11 -2.23 -4.18
C HIS A 95 4.69 -1.82 -5.54
N ILE A 96 5.67 -0.90 -5.58
CA ILE A 96 6.45 -0.58 -6.80
C ILE A 96 7.20 -1.82 -7.29
N TYR A 97 7.92 -2.49 -6.39
CA TYR A 97 8.69 -3.68 -6.72
C TYR A 97 7.80 -4.76 -7.34
N ALA A 98 6.69 -5.10 -6.68
CA ALA A 98 5.75 -6.11 -7.16
C ALA A 98 5.11 -5.74 -8.50
N PHE A 99 4.69 -4.49 -8.69
CA PHE A 99 4.17 -4.01 -9.97
C PHE A 99 5.19 -4.24 -11.09
N SER A 100 6.46 -3.91 -10.85
CA SER A 100 7.53 -4.09 -11.83
C SER A 100 7.87 -5.55 -12.12
N LYS A 101 7.57 -6.49 -11.21
CA LYS A 101 7.80 -7.92 -11.41
C LYS A 101 6.62 -8.61 -12.11
N VAL A 102 5.40 -8.25 -11.74
CA VAL A 102 4.17 -8.85 -12.29
C VAL A 102 3.80 -8.23 -13.63
N ALA A 103 4.11 -6.94 -13.84
CA ALA A 103 3.72 -6.15 -15.00
C ALA A 103 2.21 -6.31 -15.33
N PRO A 104 1.31 -6.01 -14.38
CA PRO A 104 -0.12 -6.23 -14.57
C PRO A 104 -0.68 -5.35 -15.68
N ALA A 105 -1.68 -5.85 -16.40
CA ALA A 105 -2.43 -5.06 -17.39
C ALA A 105 -3.29 -3.98 -16.72
N GLU A 106 -3.75 -4.24 -15.50
CA GLU A 106 -4.63 -3.37 -14.73
C GLU A 106 -3.87 -2.28 -13.97
N LYS A 107 -4.55 -1.15 -13.71
CA LYS A 107 -3.95 0.00 -13.03
C LYS A 107 -3.84 -0.22 -11.52
N TRP A 108 -2.69 0.13 -10.97
CA TRP A 108 -2.44 0.09 -9.53
C TRP A 108 -2.22 1.49 -9.00
N TYR A 109 -2.91 1.80 -7.91
CA TYR A 109 -2.84 3.07 -7.23
C TYR A 109 -2.48 2.89 -5.76
N MET A 110 -1.74 3.85 -5.21
CA MET A 110 -1.58 3.99 -3.77
C MET A 110 -2.14 5.32 -3.30
N LYS A 111 -3.00 5.30 -2.28
CA LYS A 111 -3.56 6.50 -1.66
C LYS A 111 -2.51 7.16 -0.77
N ILE A 112 -2.12 8.40 -1.05
CA ILE A 112 -1.17 9.15 -0.21
C ILE A 112 -1.92 9.91 0.88
N ASN A 113 -2.99 10.59 0.51
CA ASN A 113 -3.77 11.44 1.41
C ASN A 113 -5.27 11.31 1.08
N LYS A 114 -6.14 12.12 1.69
CA LYS A 114 -7.59 12.01 1.51
C LYS A 114 -8.04 12.12 0.05
N GLU A 115 -7.34 12.93 -0.75
CA GLU A 115 -7.76 13.39 -2.08
C GLU A 115 -6.78 13.01 -3.19
N SER A 116 -5.64 12.40 -2.86
CA SER A 116 -4.55 12.14 -3.80
C SER A 116 -4.11 10.68 -3.83
N TYR A 117 -3.84 10.22 -5.05
CA TYR A 117 -3.38 8.87 -5.38
C TYR A 117 -2.13 8.95 -6.26
N VAL A 118 -1.26 7.95 -6.13
CA VAL A 118 -0.13 7.73 -7.05
C VAL A 118 -0.46 6.58 -7.96
N ASP A 119 -0.31 6.78 -9.27
CA ASP A 119 -0.30 5.69 -10.24
C ASP A 119 1.07 5.01 -10.21
N ILE A 120 1.07 3.73 -9.84
CA ILE A 120 2.29 2.95 -9.63
C ILE A 120 2.87 2.51 -10.96
N GLY A 121 2.02 2.26 -11.95
CA GLY A 121 2.47 1.99 -13.30
C GLY A 121 3.14 3.21 -13.92
N ASP A 122 2.66 4.41 -13.62
CA ASP A 122 3.30 5.66 -14.07
C ASP A 122 4.68 5.86 -13.46
N PHE A 123 4.82 5.55 -12.17
CA PHE A 123 6.12 5.51 -11.51
C PHE A 123 7.07 4.51 -12.21
N CYS A 124 6.62 3.27 -12.42
CA CYS A 124 7.44 2.24 -13.07
C CYS A 124 7.83 2.61 -14.51
N ARG A 125 6.94 3.22 -15.29
CA ARG A 125 7.25 3.70 -16.65
C ARG A 125 8.24 4.87 -16.64
N THR A 126 8.13 5.76 -15.65
CA THR A 126 9.00 6.95 -15.55
C THR A 126 10.42 6.59 -15.13
N TYR A 127 10.56 5.71 -14.13
CA TYR A 127 11.85 5.37 -13.53
C TYR A 127 12.44 4.05 -14.02
N GLY A 128 11.74 3.30 -14.87
CA GLY A 128 12.26 2.06 -15.42
C GLY A 128 12.36 0.92 -14.40
N LYS A 129 12.63 -0.28 -14.93
CA LYS A 129 12.63 -1.53 -14.17
C LYS A 129 13.79 -1.60 -13.17
N GLU A 130 14.95 -1.06 -13.53
CA GLU A 130 16.18 -1.10 -12.72
C GLU A 130 15.99 -0.35 -11.41
N VAL A 131 15.35 0.82 -11.45
CA VAL A 131 15.02 1.59 -10.23
C VAL A 131 13.98 0.85 -9.41
N CYS A 132 12.94 0.30 -10.03
CA CYS A 132 11.88 -0.43 -9.33
C CYS A 132 12.40 -1.68 -8.62
N ASP A 133 13.31 -2.41 -9.28
CA ASP A 133 13.90 -3.65 -8.76
C ASP A 133 14.74 -3.40 -7.50
N VAL A 134 15.39 -2.25 -7.38
CA VAL A 134 16.21 -1.91 -6.20
C VAL A 134 15.43 -1.21 -5.09
N MET A 135 14.14 -0.89 -5.27
CA MET A 135 13.35 -0.15 -4.27
C MET A 135 13.36 -0.78 -2.87
N PRO A 136 13.23 -2.11 -2.69
CA PRO A 136 13.31 -2.73 -1.36
C PRO A 136 14.69 -2.54 -0.71
N ALA A 137 15.77 -2.71 -1.47
CA ALA A 137 17.14 -2.52 -0.98
C ALA A 137 17.43 -1.05 -0.66
N TYR A 138 16.98 -0.14 -1.51
CA TYR A 138 17.04 1.29 -1.26
C TYR A 138 16.32 1.68 0.04
N HIS A 139 15.12 1.14 0.25
CA HIS A 139 14.32 1.42 1.44
C HIS A 139 14.99 0.88 2.71
N SER A 140 15.54 -0.33 2.68
CA SER A 140 16.28 -0.90 3.80
C SER A 140 17.56 -0.12 4.14
N MET A 141 18.26 0.43 3.13
CA MET A 141 19.47 1.23 3.33
C MET A 141 19.22 2.67 3.79
N THR A 142 18.04 3.22 3.50
CA THR A 142 17.69 4.61 3.83
C THR A 142 16.82 4.74 5.09
N GLY A 143 16.50 3.61 5.72
CA GLY A 143 15.75 3.50 6.96
C GLY A 143 14.36 2.91 6.72
N CYS A 144 14.14 1.70 7.22
CA CYS A 144 12.82 1.09 7.44
C CYS A 144 12.59 0.89 8.95
N ASP A 145 11.55 0.16 9.34
CA ASP A 145 11.26 -0.11 10.74
C ASP A 145 12.40 -0.84 11.50
N THR A 146 13.27 -1.56 10.78
CA THR A 146 14.38 -2.34 11.35
C THR A 146 15.75 -1.70 11.18
N THR A 147 15.89 -0.63 10.38
CA THR A 147 17.19 -0.01 10.10
C THR A 147 17.21 1.47 10.46
N SER A 148 18.32 1.90 11.07
CA SER A 148 18.53 3.33 11.35
C SER A 148 18.78 4.11 10.05
N TYR A 149 18.27 5.34 9.97
CA TYR A 149 18.53 6.23 8.85
C TYR A 149 19.75 7.11 9.11
N LYS A 150 20.40 7.58 8.04
CA LYS A 150 21.54 8.50 8.15
C LYS A 150 21.11 9.82 8.77
N TYR A 151 21.81 10.25 9.82
CA TYR A 151 21.52 11.51 10.52
C TYR A 151 21.42 12.70 9.55
N LYS A 152 20.31 13.45 9.64
CA LYS A 152 19.98 14.62 8.80
C LYS A 152 19.87 14.34 7.28
N VAL A 153 19.73 13.08 6.86
CA VAL A 153 19.53 12.72 5.45
C VAL A 153 18.18 12.03 5.28
N GLY A 154 17.22 12.73 4.67
CA GLY A 154 15.96 12.14 4.25
C GLY A 154 16.10 11.31 2.96
N LYS A 155 15.10 10.46 2.68
CA LYS A 155 15.04 9.50 1.56
C LYS A 155 15.21 10.15 0.16
N VAL A 156 14.72 11.37 -0.04
CA VAL A 156 14.76 12.04 -1.36
C VAL A 156 16.17 12.21 -1.92
N LYS A 157 17.16 12.59 -1.10
CA LYS A 157 18.53 12.84 -1.56
C LYS A 157 19.22 11.55 -2.04
N PRO A 158 19.25 10.46 -1.25
CA PRO A 158 19.73 9.15 -1.72
C PRO A 158 18.98 8.63 -2.95
N PHE A 159 17.66 8.79 -3.03
CA PHE A 159 16.88 8.35 -4.20
C PHE A 159 17.35 9.02 -5.49
N LYS A 160 17.48 10.36 -5.48
CA LYS A 160 17.99 11.11 -6.65
C LYS A 160 19.38 10.64 -7.09
N LYS A 161 20.28 10.36 -6.13
CA LYS A 161 21.61 9.83 -6.43
C LYS A 161 21.54 8.43 -7.04
N MET A 162 20.71 7.56 -6.49
CA MET A 162 20.51 6.20 -6.98
C MET A 162 19.97 6.21 -8.42
N VAL A 163 18.93 7.01 -8.69
CA VAL A 163 18.36 7.15 -10.04
C VAL A 163 19.39 7.70 -11.02
N ALA A 164 20.11 8.78 -10.65
CA ALA A 164 21.15 9.33 -11.51
C ALA A 164 22.24 8.30 -11.85
N HIS A 165 22.67 7.49 -10.87
CA HIS A 165 23.63 6.43 -11.08
C HIS A 165 23.07 5.35 -12.01
N LEU A 166 21.93 4.74 -11.68
CA LEU A 166 21.34 3.66 -12.48
C LEU A 166 21.02 4.11 -13.91
N MET A 167 20.46 5.30 -14.08
CA MET A 167 20.12 5.84 -15.41
C MET A 167 21.35 6.22 -16.22
N SER A 168 22.46 6.60 -15.59
CA SER A 168 23.72 6.90 -16.30
C SER A 168 24.43 5.65 -16.84
N PHE A 169 24.16 4.49 -16.24
CA PHE A 169 24.73 3.20 -16.66
C PHE A 169 23.88 2.47 -17.70
N LEU A 170 22.67 2.95 -18.01
CA LEU A 170 21.82 2.38 -19.05
C LEU A 170 22.21 2.96 -20.42
N PRO A 171 22.42 2.13 -21.46
CA PRO A 171 22.70 2.63 -22.80
C PRO A 171 21.49 3.43 -23.30
N SER A 172 21.64 4.75 -23.31
CA SER A 172 20.76 5.78 -23.89
C SER A 172 19.35 5.28 -24.28
N MET A 173 18.52 4.93 -23.30
CA MET A 173 17.10 4.82 -23.55
C MET A 173 16.58 6.24 -23.78
N SER A 174 16.01 6.46 -24.96
CA SER A 174 15.42 7.73 -25.38
C SER A 174 14.22 8.08 -24.49
N LEU A 175 14.49 8.57 -23.29
CA LEU A 175 13.52 9.22 -22.44
C LEU A 175 13.26 10.59 -23.07
N LYS A 176 12.17 10.67 -23.84
CA LYS A 176 11.56 11.95 -24.22
C LYS A 176 11.40 12.74 -22.92
N HIS A 177 12.22 13.76 -22.76
CA HIS A 177 12.15 14.68 -21.64
C HIS A 177 10.77 15.35 -21.65
N SER A 178 9.85 14.86 -20.84
CA SER A 178 8.72 15.69 -20.42
C SER A 178 9.29 16.72 -19.46
N LYS A 179 9.53 17.92 -19.98
CA LYS A 179 10.05 19.07 -19.21
C LYS A 179 9.09 19.56 -18.11
N ASN A 180 7.96 18.88 -17.89
CA ASN A 180 6.89 19.27 -16.97
C ASN A 180 6.45 18.13 -16.03
N ALA A 181 7.32 17.17 -15.71
CA ALA A 181 7.07 16.32 -14.54
C ALA A 181 7.35 17.15 -13.28
N GLU A 182 6.41 18.03 -12.93
CA GLU A 182 6.34 18.57 -11.57
C GLU A 182 6.26 17.36 -10.64
N PHE A 183 7.29 17.16 -9.83
CA PHE A 183 7.30 16.18 -8.76
C PHE A 183 6.09 16.48 -7.85
N PRO A 184 5.03 15.66 -7.83
CA PRO A 184 4.03 15.82 -6.80
C PRO A 184 4.67 15.24 -5.53
N PHE A 185 5.36 16.10 -4.79
CA PHE A 185 5.61 15.99 -3.36
C PHE A 185 5.93 14.58 -2.81
N PHE A 186 7.21 14.25 -2.67
CA PHE A 186 7.63 13.32 -1.61
C PHE A 186 7.56 14.07 -0.27
N ILE A 187 6.44 13.94 0.44
CA ILE A 187 6.33 14.46 1.81
C ILE A 187 7.15 13.56 2.73
N CYS A 188 8.21 14.14 3.29
CA CYS A 188 8.93 13.58 4.42
C CYS A 188 7.95 13.56 5.61
N PHE A 189 7.52 12.38 6.08
CA PHE A 189 6.69 12.30 7.27
C PHE A 189 7.50 12.68 8.52
N PRO A 190 7.09 13.70 9.28
CA PRO A 190 7.63 13.93 10.61
C PRO A 190 7.14 12.81 11.53
N GLN A 191 8.07 12.22 12.29
CA GLN A 191 7.81 11.14 13.25
C GLN A 191 6.92 11.55 14.46
N SER A 192 6.45 12.79 14.51
CA SER A 192 5.79 13.42 15.66
C SER A 192 4.30 13.66 15.44
N CYS A 193 3.51 12.57 15.39
CA CYS A 193 2.11 12.53 15.80
C CYS A 193 1.71 11.05 15.95
N ARG A 194 2.44 10.35 16.81
CA ARG A 194 2.11 9.01 17.30
C ARG A 194 1.20 9.21 18.51
N LEU A 195 -0.03 8.68 18.50
CA LEU A 195 -0.54 7.75 19.53
C LEU A 195 -2.03 7.41 19.41
N ALA A 196 -2.93 8.26 18.90
CA ALA A 196 -4.37 7.99 19.08
C ALA A 196 -5.09 7.20 17.96
N MET A 197 -4.65 7.29 16.69
CA MET A 197 -5.33 6.60 15.57
C MET A 197 -4.58 5.37 15.00
N LYS A 198 -3.33 5.11 15.43
CA LYS A 198 -2.56 3.93 14.99
C LYS A 198 -3.07 2.62 15.57
N ALA A 199 -3.77 2.68 16.70
CA ALA A 199 -4.28 1.54 17.42
C ALA A 199 -5.33 0.73 16.64
N LEU A 200 -6.20 1.38 15.86
CA LEU A 200 -7.27 0.67 15.15
C LEU A 200 -6.87 0.18 13.76
N MET A 201 -5.95 0.84 13.05
CA MET A 201 -5.55 0.44 11.69
C MET A 201 -4.49 -0.67 11.65
N VAL A 202 -3.71 -0.84 12.72
CA VAL A 202 -2.66 -1.89 12.77
C VAL A 202 -3.21 -3.25 13.22
N SER A 203 -4.37 -3.28 13.90
CA SER A 203 -4.97 -4.53 14.39
C SER A 203 -6.19 -5.01 13.59
N VAL A 204 -6.65 -4.20 12.62
CA VAL A 204 -7.69 -4.56 11.65
C VAL A 204 -7.06 -4.49 10.26
N CYS A 205 -6.01 -5.28 10.03
CA CYS A 205 -5.16 -5.16 8.85
C CYS A 205 -5.72 -5.83 7.58
N THR A 206 -7.06 -5.92 7.44
CA THR A 206 -7.66 -6.29 6.15
C THR A 206 -8.99 -5.58 5.90
N ILE A 207 -8.90 -4.31 5.52
CA ILE A 207 -9.99 -3.46 5.00
C ILE A 207 -9.22 -2.40 4.18
N THR A 208 -9.12 -2.37 2.85
CA THR A 208 -10.09 -2.62 1.78
C THR A 208 -9.30 -2.67 0.46
N LEU A 209 -9.36 -3.77 -0.29
CA LEU A 209 -9.17 -3.73 -1.74
C LEU A 209 -10.53 -3.32 -2.31
N LEU A 210 -10.69 -2.03 -2.62
CA LEU A 210 -11.89 -1.56 -3.33
C LEU A 210 -11.77 -2.08 -4.76
N LEU A 211 -12.42 -3.22 -5.04
CA LEU A 211 -12.61 -3.68 -6.41
C LEU A 211 -13.53 -2.65 -7.09
N CYS A 212 -12.95 -1.76 -7.88
CA CYS A 212 -13.69 -0.75 -8.61
C CYS A 212 -14.65 -1.45 -9.60
N PRO A 213 -15.96 -1.14 -9.61
CA PRO A 213 -16.88 -1.71 -10.57
C PRO A 213 -16.54 -1.24 -12.00
N ARG A 214 -16.70 -2.14 -12.98
CA ARG A 214 -16.35 -1.97 -14.42
C ARG A 214 -16.89 -0.68 -15.10
N ASN A 215 -17.85 0.03 -14.50
CA ASN A 215 -18.53 1.17 -15.10
C ASN A 215 -18.30 2.52 -14.39
N PHE A 216 -17.24 2.66 -13.58
CA PHE A 216 -16.83 4.01 -13.13
C PHE A 216 -16.15 4.76 -14.28
N LEU A 217 -16.97 5.31 -15.18
CA LEU A 217 -16.56 6.34 -16.13
C LEU A 217 -16.00 7.51 -15.33
N PHE A 218 -14.67 7.65 -15.30
CA PHE A 218 -14.00 8.90 -14.93
C PHE A 218 -14.32 9.96 -16.00
N SER A 219 -15.57 10.42 -16.08
CA SER A 219 -15.89 11.58 -16.89
C SER A 219 -15.38 12.84 -16.19
N SER A 220 -14.30 13.38 -16.73
CA SER A 220 -13.82 14.74 -16.52
C SER A 220 -13.35 15.09 -15.10
N PHE A 221 -12.16 14.62 -14.72
CA PHE A 221 -11.34 15.37 -13.77
C PHE A 221 -10.72 16.57 -14.51
N ARG A 222 -11.35 17.73 -14.38
CA ARG A 222 -10.74 19.01 -14.75
C ARG A 222 -9.56 19.26 -13.82
N VAL A 223 -8.35 19.20 -14.37
CA VAL A 223 -7.16 19.80 -13.74
C VAL A 223 -7.39 21.31 -13.71
N SER A 224 -7.89 21.83 -12.60
CA SER A 224 -7.94 23.27 -12.38
C SER A 224 -6.51 23.77 -12.15
N LYS A 225 -5.93 24.37 -13.19
CA LYS A 225 -4.76 25.24 -13.07
C LYS A 225 -5.10 26.36 -12.10
N ILE A 226 -4.49 26.35 -10.91
CA ILE A 226 -4.48 27.53 -10.04
C ILE A 226 -3.34 28.42 -10.55
N SER A 227 -3.74 29.52 -11.21
CA SER A 227 -2.85 30.61 -11.63
C SER A 227 -2.29 31.29 -10.39
N ALA A 228 -0.96 31.36 -10.31
CA ALA A 228 -0.27 32.18 -9.32
C ALA A 228 -0.62 33.67 -9.52
N ARG A 229 -0.99 34.32 -8.43
CA ARG A 229 -0.72 35.74 -8.15
C ARG A 229 -0.29 35.83 -6.70
#